data_AF-A0A938PL41-F1
#
_entry.id   AF-A0A938PL41-F1
#
_cell.length_a   1.000
_cell.length_b   1.000
_cell.length_c   1.000
_cell.angle_alpha   90.00
_cell.angle_beta   90.00
_cell.angle_gamma   90.00
#
_symmetry.space_group_name_H-M   'P 1'
#
loop_
_entity.id
_entity.type
_entity.pdbx_description
1 polymer ?
#
loop_
_entity_poly.entity_id
_entity_poly.type
_entity_poly.pdbx_seq_one_letter_code
_entity_poly.pdbx_strand_id
1 'polypeptide(L)' 'GSVPQAIICALEATDFEDAIRNAISIGGDSDTIAAIAGSIAEARFSIPEDLALLAWARLPAEMRRIIELFYARLA' A
#
# COMPACT_ATOMS: atom_id res chain seq x y z
N GLY A 1 9.64 -9.38 12.86
CA GLY A 1 8.35 -8.83 13.33
C GLY A 1 8.07 -7.66 12.44
N SER A 2 7.07 -7.77 11.58
CA SER A 2 6.75 -6.75 10.56
C SER A 2 5.27 -6.36 10.63
N VAL A 3 4.41 -7.31 11.02
CA VAL A 3 2.96 -7.10 11.13
C VAL A 3 2.59 -6.05 12.20
N PRO A 4 3.06 -6.13 13.46
CA PRO A 4 2.69 -5.12 14.46
C PRO A 4 3.12 -3.70 14.04
N GLN A 5 4.32 -3.56 13.48
CA GLN A 5 4.82 -2.28 13.00
C GLN A 5 4.00 -1.73 11.84
N ALA A 6 3.68 -2.58 10.85
CA ALA A 6 2.87 -2.17 9.70
C ALA A 6 1.46 -1.73 10.13
N ILE A 7 0.85 -2.43 11.09
CA ILE A 7 -0.46 -2.05 11.64
C ILE A 7 -0.35 -0.68 12.33
N ILE A 8 0.68 -0.43 13.14
CA ILE A 8 0.87 0.87 13.80
C ILE A 8 1.05 1.98 12.76
N CYS A 9 1.91 1.79 11.75
CA CYS A 9 2.07 2.77 10.67
C CYS A 9 0.75 3.07 9.97
N ALA A 10 -0.04 2.05 9.68
CA ALA A 10 -1.32 2.23 9.00
C ALA A 10 -2.39 2.88 9.89
N LEU A 11 -2.38 2.65 11.21
CA LEU A 11 -3.37 3.20 12.14
C LEU A 11 -3.08 4.66 12.54
N GLU A 12 -1.80 4.98 12.79
CA GLU A 12 -1.37 6.32 13.20
C GLU A 12 -1.28 7.31 12.03
N ALA A 13 -1.29 6.83 10.79
CA ALA A 13 -1.17 7.70 9.63
C ALA A 13 -2.38 8.63 9.43
N THR A 14 -2.11 9.81 8.86
CA THR A 14 -3.16 10.78 8.48
C THR A 14 -3.63 10.65 7.03
N ASP A 15 -2.81 10.04 6.17
CA ASP A 15 -3.12 9.71 4.79
C ASP A 15 -2.31 8.49 4.31
N PHE A 16 -2.53 8.07 3.07
CA PHE A 16 -1.84 6.91 2.50
C PHE A 16 -0.32 7.11 2.40
N GLU A 17 0.14 8.29 1.98
CA GLU A 17 1.56 8.55 1.78
C GLU A 17 2.29 8.60 3.13
N ASP A 18 1.67 9.18 4.15
CA ASP A 18 2.16 9.18 5.52
C ASP A 18 2.33 7.75 6.06
N ALA A 19 1.35 6.85 5.83
CA ALA A 19 1.47 5.44 6.21
C ALA A 19 2.70 4.75 5.58
N ILE A 20 2.93 4.99 4.28
CA ILE A 20 4.07 4.44 3.54
C ILE A 20 5.39 5.07 4.02
N ARG A 21 5.44 6.38 4.24
CA ARG A 21 6.64 7.09 4.73
C ARG A 21 7.01 6.63 6.13
N ASN A 22 6.03 6.41 7.00
CA ASN A 22 6.24 5.86 8.34
C ASN A 22 6.79 4.43 8.26
N ALA A 23 6.22 3.57 7.42
CA ALA A 23 6.72 2.20 7.21
C ALA A 23 8.17 2.17 6.70
N ILE A 24 8.53 3.04 5.75
CA ILE A 24 9.91 3.14 5.23
C ILE A 24 10.86 3.66 6.31
N SER A 25 10.44 4.64 7.10
CA SER A 25 11.28 5.28 8.13
C SER A 25 11.66 4.35 9.28
N ILE A 26 10.89 3.27 9.52
CA ILE A 26 11.26 2.21 10.48
C ILE A 26 12.52 1.45 10.05
N GLY A 27 12.80 1.38 8.74
CA GLY A 27 13.92 0.62 8.18
C GLY A 27 13.77 -0.90 8.34
N GLY A 28 14.86 -1.63 8.05
CA GLY A 28 14.87 -3.09 8.09
C GLY A 28 14.16 -3.69 6.87
N ASP A 29 13.12 -4.49 7.12
CA ASP A 29 12.30 -5.13 6.08
C ASP A 29 11.16 -4.19 5.63
N SER A 30 11.54 -2.99 5.20
CA SER A 30 10.62 -1.91 4.86
C SER A 30 9.66 -2.28 3.74
N ASP A 31 10.09 -3.10 2.77
CA ASP A 31 9.24 -3.57 1.68
C ASP A 31 8.04 -4.36 2.21
N THR A 32 8.29 -5.31 3.12
CA THR A 32 7.22 -6.11 3.73
C THR A 32 6.34 -5.26 4.64
N ILE A 33 6.92 -4.36 5.42
CA ILE A 33 6.16 -3.47 6.32
C ILE A 33 5.26 -2.53 5.51
N ALA A 34 5.79 -1.91 4.45
CA ALA A 34 5.05 -0.99 3.59
C ALA A 34 3.98 -1.72 2.76
N ALA A 35 4.22 -2.95 2.30
CA ALA A 35 3.20 -3.73 1.60
C ALA A 35 1.97 -4.01 2.48
N ILE A 36 2.19 -4.36 3.76
CA ILE A 36 1.10 -4.58 4.72
C ILE A 36 0.43 -3.26 5.10
N ALA A 37 1.22 -2.23 5.47
CA ALA A 37 0.70 -0.94 5.90
C ALA A 37 -0.10 -0.26 4.79
N GLY A 38 0.41 -0.28 3.55
CA GLY A 38 -0.24 0.26 2.37
C GLY A 38 -1.57 -0.41 2.06
N SER A 39 -1.65 -1.74 2.16
CA SER A 39 -2.91 -2.47 1.93
C SER A 39 -4.01 -2.07 2.92
N ILE A 40 -3.64 -1.80 4.18
CA ILE A 40 -4.57 -1.31 5.21
C ILE A 40 -4.91 0.18 4.96
N ALA A 41 -3.90 0.99 4.63
CA ALA A 41 -4.06 2.42 4.40
C ALA A 41 -4.92 2.73 3.17
N GLU A 42 -4.81 1.94 2.09
CA GLU A 42 -5.66 2.05 0.90
C GLU A 42 -7.15 1.97 1.27
N ALA A 43 -7.52 1.00 2.11
CA ALA A 43 -8.90 0.86 2.57
C ALA A 43 -9.40 2.04 3.45
N ARG A 44 -8.48 2.78 4.09
CA ARG A 44 -8.82 3.93 4.95
C ARG A 44 -8.87 5.26 4.18
N PHE A 45 -7.92 5.46 3.27
CA PHE A 45 -7.63 6.78 2.69
C PHE A 45 -7.75 6.84 1.17
N SER A 46 -7.85 5.70 0.49
CA SER A 46 -7.57 5.57 -0.95
C SER A 46 -6.13 5.93 -1.32
N ILE A 47 -5.66 5.46 -2.49
CA ILE A 47 -4.31 5.74 -2.97
C ILE A 47 -4.32 7.04 -3.80
N PRO A 48 -3.39 7.99 -3.57
CA PRO A 48 -3.18 9.13 -4.46
C PRO A 48 -2.95 8.69 -5.91
N GLU A 49 -3.63 9.34 -6.86
CA GLU A 49 -3.65 8.89 -8.26
C GLU A 49 -2.26 8.86 -8.90
N ASP A 50 -1.42 9.84 -8.61
CA ASP A 50 -0.04 9.91 -9.09
C ASP A 50 0.81 8.74 -8.59
N LEU A 51 0.69 8.39 -7.31
CA LEU A 51 1.35 7.22 -6.72
C LEU A 51 0.81 5.91 -7.31
N ALA A 52 -0.51 5.80 -7.49
CA ALA A 52 -1.16 4.64 -8.09
C ALA A 52 -0.68 4.42 -9.53
N LEU A 53 -0.64 5.48 -10.35
CA LEU A 53 -0.15 5.43 -11.73
C LEU A 53 1.33 5.04 -11.79
N LEU A 54 2.15 5.57 -10.88
CA LEU A 54 3.57 5.25 -10.78
C LEU A 54 3.81 3.77 -10.45
N ALA A 55 3.04 3.22 -9.51
CA ALA A 55 3.07 1.80 -9.15
C ALA A 55 2.54 0.93 -10.30
N TRP A 56 1.41 1.31 -10.90
CA TRP A 56 0.77 0.60 -12.01
C TRP A 56 1.70 0.42 -13.22
N ALA A 57 2.46 1.46 -13.57
CA ALA A 57 3.42 1.43 -14.66
C ALA A 57 4.58 0.45 -14.41
N ARG A 58 4.88 0.12 -13.14
CA ARG A 58 5.95 -0.82 -12.75
C ARG A 58 5.47 -2.27 -12.64
N LEU A 59 4.16 -2.49 -12.52
CA LEU A 59 3.62 -3.84 -12.38
C LEU A 59 3.75 -4.65 -13.68
N PRO A 60 4.04 -5.95 -13.61
CA PRO A 60 3.89 -6.85 -14.75
C PRO A 60 2.45 -6.89 -15.27
N ALA A 61 2.29 -7.17 -16.58
CA ALA A 61 0.97 -7.23 -17.21
C ALA A 61 0.02 -8.25 -16.57
N GLU A 62 0.55 -9.36 -16.06
CA GLU A 62 -0.23 -10.37 -15.35
C GLU A 62 -0.80 -9.86 -14.04
N MET A 63 -0.01 -9.14 -13.24
CA MET A 63 -0.47 -8.56 -11.97
C MET A 63 -1.55 -7.49 -12.19
N ARG A 64 -1.36 -6.62 -13.20
CA ARG A 64 -2.37 -5.64 -13.60
C ARG A 64 -3.72 -6.29 -13.90
N ARG A 65 -3.72 -7.38 -14.69
CA ARG A 65 -4.94 -8.13 -15.01
C ARG A 65 -5.63 -8.68 -13.77
N ILE A 66 -4.87 -9.21 -12.82
CA ILE A 66 -5.43 -9.75 -11.56
C ILE A 66 -6.09 -8.63 -10.75
N ILE A 67 -5.45 -7.46 -10.65
CA ILE A 67 -5.97 -6.30 -9.92
C ILE A 67 -7.25 -5.77 -10.58
N GLU A 68 -7.28 -5.61 -11.90
CA GLU A 68 -8.49 -5.23 -12.66
C GLU A 68 -9.65 -6.19 -12.39
N LEU A 69 -9.39 -7.51 -12.45
CA LEU A 69 -10.38 -8.54 -12.17
C LEU A 69 -10.84 -8.54 -10.71
N PHE A 70 -9.99 -8.14 -9.77
CA PHE A 70 -10.33 -8.02 -8.37
C PHE A 70 -11.28 -6.83 -8.16
N TYR A 71 -10.91 -5.64 -8.63
CA TYR A 71 -11.74 -4.44 -8.50
C TYR A 71 -13.06 -4.52 -9.27
N ALA A 72 -13.09 -5.20 -10.42
CA ALA A 72 -14.34 -5.44 -11.15
C ALA A 72 -15.36 -6.32 -10.40
N ARG A 73 -14.95 -7.05 -9.35
CA ARG A 73 -15.86 -7.82 -8.47
C ARG A 73 -16.39 -7.02 -7.28
N LEU A 74 -15.78 -5.86 -7.00
CA LEU A 74 -16.17 -4.96 -5.93
C LEU A 74 -17.18 -3.89 -6.39
N ALA A 75 -17.28 -3.68 -7.71
CA ALA A 75 -18.30 -2.87 -8.38
C ALA A 75 -19.57 -3.69 -8.65
#